data_AF-A0A8T2K6V9-F1
#
_entry.id   AF-A0A8T2K6V9-F1
#
_cell.length_a   1.000
_cell.length_b   1.000
_cell.length_c   1.000
_cell.angle_alpha   90.00
_cell.angle_beta   90.00
_cell.angle_gamma   90.00
#
_symmetry.space_group_name_H-M   'P 1'
#
loop_
_entity.id
_entity.type
_entity.pdbx_description
1 polymer ?
#
loop_
_entity_poly.entity_id
_entity_poly.type
_entity_poly.pdbx_seq_one_letter_code
_entity_poly.pdbx_strand_id
1 'polypeptide(L)'
;MPTSEVLKPVLKMKVDELFLHWLSETPTQLLLKDYLRRIKNGENVLGECNEATPPRSIETSHKVLDSLSLSMITCSPPSPSPRGGLTPRSRRSTSGKAVHPKKEEPLNPTLSQNIPKFYFPKGCPKSNINIDAIIAKIEKIFAGFPLERATLEDMGKVAKVCDCPLYWKAPLFYAAGGDRTGYVSVHKFVAMWR
;
A
#
# COMPACT_ATOMS: atom_id res chain seq x y z
N MET A 1 -11.56 -4.59 -52.80
CA MET A 1 -11.42 -4.81 -51.34
C MET A 1 -11.44 -3.44 -50.68
N PRO A 2 -12.42 -3.11 -49.81
CA PRO A 2 -12.37 -1.84 -49.09
C PRO A 2 -11.36 -1.96 -47.94
N THR A 3 -10.46 -0.99 -47.85
CA THR A 3 -9.44 -0.87 -46.80
C THR A 3 -10.09 -0.38 -45.52
N SER A 4 -9.92 -1.11 -44.41
CA SER A 4 -10.40 -0.66 -43.10
C SER A 4 -9.59 0.54 -42.62
N GLU A 5 -10.22 1.70 -42.51
CA GLU A 5 -9.59 2.86 -41.87
C GLU A 5 -9.34 2.59 -40.39
N VAL A 6 -8.08 2.70 -39.99
CA VAL A 6 -7.65 2.56 -38.59
C VAL A 6 -7.95 3.87 -37.87
N LEU A 7 -8.89 3.84 -36.93
CA LEU A 7 -9.25 5.01 -36.11
C LEU A 7 -8.04 5.48 -35.29
N LYS A 8 -7.64 6.75 -35.49
CA LYS A 8 -6.58 7.38 -34.69
C LYS A 8 -7.19 7.98 -33.40
N PRO A 9 -6.70 7.59 -32.21
CA PRO A 9 -7.19 8.19 -30.97
C PRO A 9 -6.71 9.65 -30.86
N VAL A 10 -7.67 10.57 -30.73
CA VAL A 10 -7.39 12.00 -30.53
C VAL A 10 -7.17 12.26 -29.03
N LEU A 11 -6.03 11.78 -28.52
CA LEU A 11 -5.64 11.86 -27.11
C LEU A 11 -5.73 13.28 -26.56
N LYS A 12 -5.25 14.27 -27.32
CA LYS A 12 -5.27 15.68 -26.94
C LYS A 12 -6.69 16.15 -26.60
N MET A 13 -7.67 15.79 -27.42
CA MET A 13 -9.06 16.21 -27.21
C MET A 13 -9.64 15.63 -25.92
N LYS A 14 -9.28 14.41 -25.53
CA LYS A 14 -9.79 13.82 -24.28
C LYS A 14 -9.09 14.37 -23.04
N VAL A 15 -7.83 14.77 -23.17
CA VAL A 15 -7.13 15.51 -22.11
C VAL A 15 -7.76 16.88 -21.92
N ASP A 16 -8.03 17.62 -22.99
CA ASP A 16 -8.66 18.95 -22.92
C ASP A 16 -10.06 18.88 -22.30
N GLU A 17 -10.87 17.88 -22.68
CA GLU A 17 -12.19 17.62 -22.09
C GLU A 17 -12.11 17.32 -20.59
N LEU A 18 -11.18 16.46 -20.17
CA LEU A 18 -10.97 16.16 -18.75
C LEU A 18 -10.52 17.38 -17.97
N PHE A 19 -9.67 18.23 -18.56
CA PHE A 19 -9.22 19.47 -17.94
C PHE A 19 -10.36 20.47 -17.76
N LEU A 20 -11.21 20.63 -18.79
CA LEU A 20 -12.41 21.44 -18.72
C LEU A 20 -13.41 20.91 -17.68
N HIS A 21 -13.61 19.59 -17.65
CA HIS A 21 -14.47 18.95 -16.67
C HIS A 21 -13.95 19.20 -15.24
N TRP A 22 -12.67 18.96 -15.00
CA TRP A 22 -12.03 19.20 -13.71
C TRP A 22 -12.15 20.67 -13.25
N LEU A 23 -11.99 21.64 -14.15
CA LEU A 23 -12.21 23.06 -13.85
C LEU A 23 -13.69 23.42 -13.63
N SER A 24 -14.62 22.65 -14.20
CA SER A 24 -16.05 22.85 -14.01
C SER A 24 -16.57 22.32 -12.67
N GLU A 25 -15.80 21.46 -11.99
CA GLU A 25 -16.17 20.91 -10.70
C GLU A 25 -16.20 21.99 -9.61
N THR A 26 -17.33 22.12 -8.92
CA THR A 26 -17.53 23.00 -7.77
C THR A 26 -16.40 22.92 -6.71
N PRO A 27 -15.93 21.74 -6.26
CA PRO A 27 -14.84 21.67 -5.29
C PRO A 27 -13.54 22.28 -5.81
N THR A 28 -13.18 22.03 -7.07
CA THR A 28 -11.98 22.60 -7.71
C THR A 28 -12.07 24.12 -7.79
N GLN A 29 -13.24 24.65 -8.17
CA GLN A 29 -13.46 26.09 -8.23
C GLN A 29 -13.37 26.76 -6.86
N LEU A 30 -13.90 26.13 -5.80
CA LEU A 30 -13.83 26.66 -4.44
C LEU A 30 -12.39 26.69 -3.92
N LEU A 31 -11.65 25.60 -4.13
CA LEU A 31 -10.24 25.50 -3.76
C LEU A 31 -9.39 26.55 -4.49
N LEU A 32 -9.57 26.69 -5.80
CA LEU A 32 -8.84 27.68 -6.60
C LEU A 32 -9.17 29.11 -6.16
N LYS A 33 -10.44 29.42 -5.89
CA LYS A 33 -10.86 30.73 -5.35
C LYS A 33 -10.23 31.02 -3.98
N ASP A 34 -10.10 30.01 -3.14
CA ASP A 34 -9.45 30.15 -1.83
C ASP A 34 -7.96 30.45 -2.01
N TYR A 35 -7.24 29.70 -2.85
CA TYR A 35 -5.83 29.98 -3.15
C TYR A 35 -5.61 31.38 -3.73
N LEU A 36 -6.44 31.80 -4.69
CA LEU A 36 -6.35 33.14 -5.26
C LEU A 36 -6.61 34.22 -4.20
N ARG A 37 -7.51 33.98 -3.25
CA ARG A 37 -7.77 34.89 -2.12
C ARG A 37 -6.55 34.99 -1.21
N ARG A 38 -5.91 33.86 -0.87
CA ARG A 38 -4.70 33.83 -0.05
C ARG A 38 -3.55 34.60 -0.71
N ILE A 39 -3.32 34.38 -2.01
CA ILE A 39 -2.32 35.13 -2.79
C ILE A 39 -2.64 36.63 -2.80
N LYS A 40 -3.90 36.99 -3.04
CA LYS A 40 -4.34 38.41 -3.02
C LYS A 40 -4.08 39.06 -1.66
N ASN A 41 -4.17 38.30 -0.58
CA ASN A 41 -3.94 38.77 0.78
C ASN A 41 -2.44 38.71 1.20
N GLY A 42 -1.55 38.26 0.31
CA GLY A 42 -0.11 38.17 0.57
C GLY A 42 0.33 36.91 1.35
N GLU A 43 -0.53 35.90 1.48
CA GLU A 43 -0.16 34.62 2.08
C GLU A 43 0.62 33.74 1.10
N ASN A 44 1.73 33.15 1.55
CA ASN A 44 2.52 32.21 0.76
C ASN A 44 1.77 30.87 0.62
N VAL A 45 1.30 30.58 -0.59
CA VAL A 45 0.54 29.34 -0.91
C VAL A 45 1.44 28.13 -1.16
N LEU A 46 2.76 28.33 -1.36
CA LEU A 46 3.73 27.24 -1.41
C LEU A 46 4.39 27.07 -0.04
N GLY A 47 4.00 26.02 0.68
CA GLY A 47 4.56 25.68 1.98
C GLY A 47 6.06 25.43 1.90
N GLU A 48 6.79 26.14 2.77
CA GLU A 48 8.20 25.94 3.07
C GLU A 48 8.48 24.49 3.49
N CYS A 49 9.42 23.86 2.79
CA CYS A 49 10.19 22.75 3.35
C CYS A 49 11.39 23.38 4.04
N ASN A 50 11.32 23.64 5.35
CA ASN A 50 12.50 23.90 6.18
C ASN A 50 12.23 23.52 7.65
N GLU A 51 13.20 22.79 8.20
CA GLU A 51 13.26 22.26 9.54
C GLU A 51 13.75 23.30 10.56
N ALA A 52 13.47 23.06 11.85
CA ALA A 52 14.10 23.60 13.06
C ALA A 52 13.54 24.89 13.73
N THR A 53 12.58 24.74 14.67
CA THR A 53 12.69 25.07 16.13
C THR A 53 11.34 24.94 16.89
N PRO A 54 11.31 24.50 18.17
CA PRO A 54 10.13 24.61 19.07
C PRO A 54 10.38 25.62 20.21
N PRO A 55 9.42 25.90 21.13
CA PRO A 55 7.96 26.00 21.01
C PRO A 55 7.42 27.35 21.56
N ARG A 56 6.20 27.76 21.17
CA ARG A 56 5.37 28.63 22.03
C ARG A 56 3.88 28.36 21.83
N SER A 57 3.25 28.08 22.96
CA SER A 57 1.83 27.80 23.16
C SER A 57 0.94 28.93 22.66
N ILE A 58 0.00 28.61 21.77
CA ILE A 58 -1.31 29.27 21.67
C ILE A 58 -2.34 28.19 21.34
N GLU A 59 -3.24 27.94 22.28
CA GLU A 59 -4.48 27.21 22.07
C GLU A 59 -5.33 27.98 21.06
N THR A 60 -5.69 27.37 19.92
CA THR A 60 -6.95 27.72 19.24
C THR A 60 -7.45 26.50 18.48
N SER A 61 -8.68 26.12 18.82
CA SER A 61 -9.45 25.01 18.26
C SER A 61 -9.54 25.04 16.74
N HIS A 62 -9.05 23.98 16.08
CA HIS A 62 -9.38 23.65 14.69
C HIS A 62 -9.92 22.22 14.64
N LYS A 63 -11.17 22.07 15.10
CA LYS A 63 -12.06 21.06 14.53
C LYS A 63 -12.31 21.47 13.08
N VAL A 64 -12.51 20.49 12.19
CA VAL A 64 -12.75 20.64 10.74
C VAL A 64 -11.48 20.56 9.86
N LEU A 65 -10.75 19.43 9.92
CA LEU A 65 -9.99 18.95 8.75
C LEU A 65 -9.77 17.42 8.76
N ASP A 66 -10.77 16.68 9.22
CA ASP A 66 -10.73 15.20 9.32
C ASP A 66 -11.65 14.51 8.29
N SER A 67 -12.10 15.23 7.25
CA SER A 67 -13.12 14.72 6.33
C SER A 67 -12.80 14.96 4.84
N LEU A 68 -11.56 14.73 4.44
CA LEU A 68 -11.25 14.36 3.06
C LEU A 68 -10.27 13.18 3.06
N SER A 69 -10.76 12.06 3.58
CA SER A 69 -10.20 10.74 3.31
C SER A 69 -10.26 10.51 1.80
N LEU A 70 -9.08 10.33 1.21
CA LEU A 70 -8.89 9.97 -0.19
C LEU A 70 -9.39 8.53 -0.39
N SER A 71 -10.69 8.36 -0.58
CA SER A 71 -11.30 7.07 -0.91
C SER A 71 -10.88 6.67 -2.31
N MET A 72 -9.94 5.72 -2.37
CA MET A 72 -9.54 5.05 -3.60
C MET A 72 -10.77 4.40 -4.25
N ILE A 73 -10.92 4.65 -5.55
CA ILE A 73 -11.94 4.09 -6.42
C ILE A 73 -11.71 2.58 -6.52
N THR A 74 -12.50 1.78 -5.78
CA THR A 74 -12.61 0.34 -6.01
C THR A 74 -13.85 0.07 -6.87
N CYS A 75 -13.64 -0.24 -8.15
CA CYS A 75 -14.70 -0.74 -9.03
C CYS A 75 -15.00 -2.22 -8.68
N SER A 76 -16.17 -2.48 -8.11
CA SER A 76 -16.76 -3.83 -8.02
C SER A 76 -17.86 -3.98 -9.07
N PRO A 77 -17.99 -5.14 -9.76
CA PRO A 77 -19.02 -5.36 -10.77
C PRO A 77 -20.40 -5.64 -10.14
N PRO A 78 -21.52 -5.34 -10.83
CA PRO A 78 -22.87 -5.46 -10.29
C PRO A 78 -23.40 -6.90 -10.29
N SER A 79 -24.05 -7.31 -9.20
CA SER A 79 -24.90 -8.51 -9.12
C SER A 79 -26.34 -8.22 -9.61
N PRO A 80 -27.03 -9.19 -10.22
CA PRO A 80 -28.46 -9.09 -10.51
C PRO A 80 -29.34 -9.56 -9.34
N SER A 81 -30.48 -8.88 -9.19
CA SER A 81 -31.49 -8.97 -8.10
C SER A 81 -32.49 -10.16 -8.26
N PRO A 82 -33.65 -10.23 -7.56
CA PRO A 82 -33.93 -11.24 -6.55
C PRO A 82 -35.11 -12.18 -6.89
N ARG A 83 -35.15 -13.39 -6.30
CA ARG A 83 -36.40 -14.17 -6.17
C ARG A 83 -36.45 -14.81 -4.78
N GLY A 84 -37.51 -14.49 -4.04
CA GLY A 84 -37.71 -14.89 -2.65
C GLY A 84 -38.23 -16.31 -2.46
N GLY A 85 -38.31 -16.71 -1.19
CA GLY A 85 -39.16 -17.84 -0.76
C GLY A 85 -38.61 -18.72 0.36
N LEU A 86 -38.89 -18.32 1.61
CA LEU A 86 -39.28 -19.15 2.77
C LEU A 86 -38.30 -20.19 3.38
N THR A 87 -38.52 -20.40 4.67
CA THR A 87 -37.60 -20.90 5.72
C THR A 87 -37.63 -22.45 5.91
N PRO A 88 -37.04 -23.09 6.98
CA PRO A 88 -36.07 -24.17 6.82
C PRO A 88 -36.56 -25.55 7.29
N ARG A 89 -36.00 -26.65 6.77
CA ARG A 89 -36.08 -27.94 7.48
C ARG A 89 -34.90 -28.88 7.20
N SER A 90 -34.29 -29.31 8.30
CA SER A 90 -33.26 -30.33 8.46
C SER A 90 -33.61 -31.67 7.80
N ARG A 91 -32.62 -32.34 7.19
CA ARG A 91 -32.45 -33.80 7.22
C ARG A 91 -31.02 -34.23 6.87
N ARG A 92 -30.61 -35.30 7.55
CA ARG A 92 -29.27 -35.86 7.69
C ARG A 92 -28.94 -36.85 6.55
N SER A 93 -27.64 -37.03 6.36
CA SER A 93 -26.90 -38.23 5.89
C SER A 93 -26.62 -38.51 4.40
N THR A 94 -25.34 -38.86 4.21
CA THR A 94 -24.74 -39.82 3.26
C THR A 94 -24.72 -39.49 1.76
N SER A 95 -23.55 -39.08 1.26
CA SER A 95 -22.72 -39.89 0.35
C SER A 95 -21.58 -39.03 -0.20
N GLY A 96 -20.35 -39.50 -0.02
CA GLY A 96 -19.15 -38.81 -0.48
C GLY A 96 -19.02 -38.86 -2.01
N LYS A 97 -18.75 -37.70 -2.60
CA LYS A 97 -17.92 -37.59 -3.81
C LYS A 97 -16.97 -36.43 -3.62
N ALA A 98 -15.70 -36.78 -3.35
CA ALA A 98 -14.60 -35.84 -3.40
C ALA A 98 -14.47 -35.31 -4.83
N VAL A 99 -14.76 -34.02 -5.02
CA VAL A 99 -14.41 -33.30 -6.24
C VAL A 99 -12.94 -32.95 -6.11
N HIS A 100 -12.10 -33.71 -6.83
CA HIS A 100 -10.68 -33.41 -6.96
C HIS A 100 -10.52 -31.98 -7.52
N PRO A 101 -9.65 -31.13 -6.94
CA PRO A 101 -9.19 -29.96 -7.66
C PRO A 101 -8.44 -30.46 -8.91
N LYS A 102 -8.92 -30.05 -10.08
CA LYS A 102 -8.30 -30.34 -11.37
C LYS A 102 -6.87 -29.81 -11.32
N LYS A 103 -5.92 -30.71 -11.08
CA LYS A 103 -4.49 -30.49 -11.22
C LYS A 103 -4.27 -30.17 -12.70
N GLU A 104 -3.95 -28.92 -12.98
CA GLU A 104 -3.52 -28.49 -14.30
C GLU A 104 -2.31 -29.33 -14.70
N GLU A 105 -2.50 -30.12 -15.75
CA GLU A 105 -1.49 -31.01 -16.31
C GLU A 105 -0.41 -30.15 -17.00
N PRO A 106 0.88 -30.33 -16.69
CA PRO A 106 1.94 -29.51 -17.28
C PRO A 106 1.95 -29.69 -18.80
N LEU A 107 1.55 -28.64 -19.53
CA LEU A 107 1.64 -28.61 -20.98
C LEU A 107 3.10 -28.78 -21.43
N ASN A 108 3.27 -29.50 -22.54
CA ASN A 108 4.52 -30.00 -23.08
C ASN A 108 5.72 -29.02 -22.99
N PRO A 109 6.90 -29.47 -22.54
CA PRO A 109 8.07 -28.61 -22.24
C PRO A 109 8.73 -27.96 -23.47
N THR A 110 8.34 -28.32 -24.70
CA THR A 110 9.04 -27.87 -25.91
C THR A 110 8.76 -26.40 -26.27
N LEU A 111 7.60 -25.85 -25.88
CA LEU A 111 7.29 -24.42 -26.07
C LEU A 111 7.69 -23.56 -24.85
N SER A 112 7.82 -24.16 -23.67
CA SER A 112 8.16 -23.45 -22.43
C SER A 112 9.64 -23.08 -22.31
N GLN A 113 10.51 -23.63 -23.17
CA GLN A 113 11.93 -23.26 -23.21
C GLN A 113 12.18 -21.87 -23.81
N ASN A 114 11.30 -21.38 -24.70
CA ASN A 114 11.49 -20.10 -25.41
C ASN A 114 10.82 -18.91 -24.72
N ILE A 115 9.91 -19.16 -23.76
CA ILE A 115 9.20 -18.09 -23.03
C ILE A 115 9.79 -18.02 -21.62
N PRO A 116 10.56 -16.98 -21.28
CA PRO A 116 11.04 -16.77 -19.93
C PRO A 116 9.87 -16.68 -18.95
N LYS A 117 10.08 -17.14 -17.72
CA LYS A 117 9.11 -16.94 -16.64
C LYS A 117 8.91 -15.44 -16.42
N PHE A 118 7.72 -14.94 -16.73
CA PHE A 118 7.37 -13.51 -16.63
C PHE A 118 6.41 -13.18 -15.47
N TYR A 119 5.76 -14.20 -14.88
CA TYR A 119 4.85 -14.03 -13.76
C TYR A 119 5.44 -14.59 -12.46
N PHE A 120 5.48 -13.74 -11.44
CA PHE A 120 6.02 -14.07 -10.12
C PHE A 120 5.07 -13.56 -9.02
N PRO A 121 4.17 -14.40 -8.49
CA PRO A 121 3.18 -13.99 -7.47
C PRO A 121 3.79 -13.36 -6.21
N LYS A 122 5.02 -13.75 -5.86
CA LYS A 122 5.77 -13.26 -4.69
C LYS A 122 6.87 -12.27 -5.06
N GLY A 123 6.86 -11.76 -6.29
CA GLY A 123 7.92 -10.91 -6.84
C GLY A 123 9.06 -11.71 -7.48
N CYS A 124 9.80 -11.03 -8.37
CA CYS A 124 10.93 -11.62 -9.06
C CYS A 124 12.04 -12.01 -8.07
N PRO A 125 12.61 -13.23 -8.17
CA PRO A 125 13.76 -13.63 -7.37
C PRO A 125 14.90 -12.64 -7.56
N LYS A 126 15.33 -11.98 -6.48
CA LYS A 126 16.51 -11.13 -6.50
C LYS A 126 17.74 -12.03 -6.47
N SER A 127 18.70 -11.78 -7.36
CA SER A 127 19.79 -12.73 -7.61
C SER A 127 20.86 -12.80 -6.51
N ASN A 128 20.88 -11.92 -5.51
CA ASN A 128 22.00 -11.85 -4.55
C ASN A 128 21.62 -11.23 -3.18
N ILE A 129 20.61 -11.75 -2.48
CA ILE A 129 20.36 -11.33 -1.08
C ILE A 129 20.85 -12.44 -0.15
N ASN A 130 21.92 -12.16 0.60
CA ASN A 130 22.39 -13.05 1.65
C ASN A 130 21.60 -12.75 2.94
N ILE A 131 20.54 -13.53 3.18
CA ILE A 131 19.66 -13.36 4.34
C ILE A 131 20.43 -13.56 5.65
N ASP A 132 21.34 -14.53 5.71
CA ASP A 132 22.15 -14.82 6.90
C ASP A 132 23.08 -13.67 7.27
N ALA A 133 23.67 -13.01 6.27
CA ALA A 133 24.49 -11.82 6.48
C ALA A 133 23.68 -10.64 7.05
N ILE A 134 22.41 -10.49 6.63
CA ILE A 134 21.51 -9.47 7.19
C ILE A 134 21.15 -9.83 8.63
N ILE A 135 20.82 -11.09 8.90
CA ILE A 135 20.50 -11.58 10.25
C ILE A 135 21.67 -11.36 11.21
N ALA A 136 22.89 -11.69 10.81
CA ALA A 136 24.08 -11.47 11.63
C ALA A 136 24.29 -9.98 11.96
N LYS A 137 23.99 -9.07 11.02
CA LYS A 137 24.01 -7.62 11.28
C LYS A 137 22.90 -7.19 12.25
N ILE A 138 21.70 -7.78 12.14
CA ILE A 138 20.57 -7.51 13.04
C ILE A 138 20.96 -7.93 14.46
N GLU A 139 21.40 -9.18 14.65
CA GLU A 139 21.84 -9.70 15.95
C GLU A 139 22.94 -8.83 16.56
N LYS A 140 23.91 -8.39 15.74
CA LYS A 140 24.96 -7.45 16.17
C LYS A 140 24.40 -6.11 16.67
N ILE A 141 23.39 -5.54 16.01
CA ILE A 141 22.77 -4.30 16.48
C ILE A 141 21.99 -4.52 17.77
N PHE A 142 21.22 -5.61 17.87
CA PHE A 142 20.45 -5.92 19.07
C PHE A 142 21.33 -6.19 20.29
N ALA A 143 22.50 -6.81 20.10
CA ALA A 143 23.50 -6.98 21.16
C ALA A 143 24.00 -5.64 21.76
N GLY A 144 23.87 -4.54 21.02
CA GLY A 144 24.18 -3.20 21.50
C GLY A 144 23.05 -2.51 22.28
N PHE A 145 21.85 -3.10 22.33
CA PHE A 145 20.72 -2.56 23.06
C PHE A 145 20.61 -3.12 24.48
N PRO A 146 20.08 -2.35 25.44
CA PRO A 146 19.82 -2.85 26.78
C PRO A 146 18.93 -4.11 26.75
N LEU A 147 19.40 -5.19 27.38
CA LEU A 147 18.70 -6.49 27.44
C LEU A 147 18.38 -7.10 26.07
N GLU A 148 19.11 -6.72 25.01
CA GLU A 148 18.84 -7.14 23.63
C GLU A 148 17.41 -6.84 23.16
N ARG A 149 16.88 -5.70 23.62
CA ARG A 149 15.53 -5.23 23.34
C ARG A 149 15.56 -3.85 22.71
N ALA A 150 14.90 -3.69 21.57
CA ALA A 150 14.76 -2.42 20.87
C ALA A 150 13.42 -1.76 21.21
N THR A 151 13.43 -0.48 21.57
CA THR A 151 12.22 0.36 21.64
C THR A 151 11.98 1.05 20.29
N LEU A 152 10.87 1.79 20.15
CA LEU A 152 10.52 2.47 18.91
C LEU A 152 11.58 3.49 18.44
N GLU A 153 12.32 4.06 19.39
CA GLU A 153 13.41 5.01 19.15
C GLU A 153 14.62 4.31 18.51
N ASP A 154 14.94 3.08 18.94
CA ASP A 154 16.07 2.31 18.43
C ASP A 154 15.82 1.70 17.04
N MET A 155 14.57 1.50 16.67
CA MET A 155 14.18 0.84 15.42
C MET A 155 14.65 1.57 14.15
N GLY A 156 15.04 2.84 14.23
CA GLY A 156 15.68 3.54 13.12
C GLY A 156 17.04 2.91 12.75
N LYS A 157 17.80 2.43 13.75
CA LYS A 157 19.07 1.72 13.54
C LYS A 157 18.83 0.34 12.94
N VAL A 158 17.78 -0.35 13.41
CA VAL A 158 17.38 -1.67 12.90
C VAL A 158 16.93 -1.57 11.43
N ALA A 159 16.08 -0.59 11.09
CA ALA A 159 15.63 -0.35 9.72
C ALA A 159 16.81 -0.15 8.76
N LYS A 160 17.85 0.57 9.18
CA LYS A 160 19.07 0.78 8.38
C LYS A 160 19.80 -0.51 8.05
N VAL A 161 19.88 -1.47 8.97
CA VAL A 161 20.52 -2.78 8.73
C VAL A 161 19.69 -3.68 7.83
N CYS A 162 18.37 -3.56 7.91
CA CYS A 162 17.43 -4.23 7.03
C CYS A 162 17.36 -3.62 5.62
N ASP A 163 18.21 -2.64 5.30
CA ASP A 163 18.17 -1.84 4.06
C ASP A 163 16.77 -1.24 3.79
N CYS A 164 16.06 -0.87 4.87
CA CYS A 164 14.75 -0.24 4.82
C CYS A 164 14.87 1.28 4.99
N PRO A 165 13.99 2.08 4.36
CA PRO A 165 13.89 3.51 4.63
C PRO A 165 13.61 3.81 6.11
N LEU A 166 14.08 4.95 6.62
CA LEU A 166 13.96 5.29 8.05
C LEU A 166 12.51 5.28 8.57
N TYR A 167 11.54 5.71 7.75
CA TYR A 167 10.13 5.74 8.12
C TYR A 167 9.53 4.33 8.33
N TRP A 168 10.22 3.27 7.93
CA TRP A 168 9.81 1.88 8.21
C TRP A 168 10.05 1.46 9.66
N LYS A 169 10.74 2.26 10.47
CA LYS A 169 11.02 1.93 11.89
C LYS A 169 9.76 1.57 12.68
N ALA A 170 8.64 2.27 12.43
CA ALA A 170 7.38 2.03 13.12
C ALA A 170 6.67 0.77 12.59
N PRO A 171 6.44 0.60 11.27
CA PRO A 171 5.93 -0.66 10.71
C PRO A 171 6.69 -1.91 11.17
N LEU A 172 8.02 -1.86 11.18
CA LEU A 172 8.87 -2.97 11.63
C LEU A 172 8.69 -3.27 13.11
N PHE A 173 8.55 -2.23 13.94
CA PHE A 173 8.31 -2.37 15.38
C PHE A 173 6.95 -3.02 15.66
N TYR A 174 5.90 -2.56 14.98
CA TYR A 174 4.54 -3.08 15.14
C TYR A 174 4.39 -4.49 14.56
N ALA A 175 5.01 -4.79 13.42
CA ALA A 175 5.00 -6.13 12.84
C ALA A 175 5.66 -7.17 13.78
N ALA A 176 6.71 -6.78 14.49
CA ALA A 176 7.33 -7.61 15.53
C ALA A 176 6.54 -7.60 16.87
N GLY A 177 5.42 -6.89 16.94
CA GLY A 177 4.53 -6.81 18.09
C GLY A 177 5.12 -6.05 19.27
N GLY A 178 5.87 -4.97 19.01
CA GLY A 178 6.44 -4.09 20.02
C GLY A 178 5.42 -3.16 20.68
N ASP A 179 4.26 -2.93 20.05
CA ASP A 179 3.13 -2.19 20.62
C ASP A 179 2.57 -2.84 21.90
N ARG A 180 2.53 -4.18 21.95
CA ARG A 180 2.03 -4.94 23.10
C ARG A 180 2.97 -4.92 24.30
N THR A 181 4.27 -4.85 24.08
CA THR A 181 5.31 -5.01 25.12
C THR A 181 6.09 -3.74 25.40
N GLY A 182 5.99 -2.73 24.55
CA GLY A 182 6.82 -1.52 24.57
C GLY A 182 8.23 -1.71 24.00
N TYR A 183 8.60 -2.94 23.64
CA TYR A 183 9.90 -3.30 23.07
C TYR A 183 9.79 -4.55 22.20
N VAL A 184 10.80 -4.78 21.37
CA VAL A 184 10.97 -5.99 20.55
C VAL A 184 12.27 -6.68 20.94
N SER A 185 12.25 -8.00 21.18
CA SER A 185 13.47 -8.79 21.40
C SER A 185 14.08 -9.25 20.07
N VAL A 186 15.39 -9.50 20.06
CA VAL A 186 16.12 -9.99 18.88
C VAL A 186 15.46 -11.22 18.25
N HIS A 187 15.11 -12.22 19.07
CA HIS A 187 14.50 -13.46 18.57
C HIS A 187 13.17 -13.22 17.86
N LYS A 188 12.33 -12.33 18.40
CA LYS A 188 11.02 -12.04 17.81
C LYS A 188 11.16 -11.25 16.51
N PHE A 189 12.12 -10.31 16.47
CA PHE A 189 12.41 -9.57 15.26
C PHE A 189 12.96 -10.47 14.14
N VAL A 190 13.97 -11.29 14.45
CA VAL A 190 14.59 -12.22 13.48
C VAL A 190 13.58 -13.25 12.96
N ALA A 191 12.69 -13.75 13.82
CA ALA A 191 11.63 -14.69 13.41
C ALA A 191 10.60 -14.06 12.46
N MET A 192 10.30 -12.77 12.61
CA MET A 192 9.40 -12.03 11.71
C MET A 192 10.08 -11.67 10.38
N TRP A 193 11.40 -11.41 10.42
CA TRP A 193 12.16 -10.92 9.28
C TRP A 193 12.60 -12.00 8.28
N ARG A 194 12.72 -13.26 8.74
CA ARG A 194 13.04 -14.43 7.90
C ARG A 194 11.87 -14.83 7.01
#